data_AF-A0A4Y2CQY2-F1
#
_entry.id   AF-A0A4Y2CQY2-F1
#
_cell.length_a   1.000
_cell.length_b   1.000
_cell.length_c   1.000
_cell.angle_alpha   90.00
_cell.angle_beta   90.00
_cell.angle_gamma   90.00
#
_symmetry.space_group_name_H-M   'P 1'
#
loop_
_entity.id
_entity.type
_entity.pdbx_description
1 polymer ?
#
loop_
_entity_poly.entity_id
_entity_poly.type
_entity_poly.pdbx_seq_one_letter_code
_entity_poly.pdbx_strand_id
1 'polypeptide(L)'
;MLFAMICGFGEVEDVPDLWVQHQVSLCEDFVHRYSEQTGPHYALADIEELLTSYNLSLQKLHLPTVDLPASVLERANFDVVEEQAKANSYTMQLNSEQRNVVEILLSAVYNNAADTPKCYFLDGPAGTGKTFVYSTLLHTIRGRGDDVIPVASTGIAATLLIGGRTAHSVFKIPIDLNATSTCNLKPNTKEADMLLKTKLIVWDEAPMTHVHAFLAVDRLLQDLTKCKEPFGGKVIL
;
A
#
# COMPACT_ATOMS: atom_id res chain seq x y z
N MET A 1 4.24 -12.25 9.11
CA MET A 1 3.01 -12.91 9.66
C MET A 1 3.30 -14.15 10.51
N LEU A 2 3.93 -15.21 9.98
CA LEU A 2 4.18 -16.45 10.73
C LEU A 2 5.00 -16.24 12.01
N PHE A 3 6.07 -15.44 11.94
CA PHE A 3 6.91 -15.11 13.09
C PHE A 3 6.13 -14.44 14.24
N ALA A 4 5.29 -13.45 13.94
CA ALA A 4 4.46 -12.78 14.95
C ALA A 4 3.40 -13.72 15.55
N MET A 5 2.84 -14.65 14.77
CA MET A 5 1.92 -15.68 15.28
C MET A 5 2.62 -16.67 16.22
N ILE A 6 3.84 -17.09 15.87
CA ILE A 6 4.68 -17.96 16.71
C ILE A 6 5.01 -17.23 18.03
N CYS A 7 5.30 -15.93 17.99
CA CYS A 7 5.55 -15.15 19.21
C CYS A 7 4.28 -14.94 20.07
N GLY A 8 3.11 -14.82 19.43
CA GLY A 8 1.83 -14.57 20.10
C GLY A 8 1.16 -15.81 20.71
N PHE A 9 1.33 -16.97 20.07
CA PHE A 9 0.66 -18.22 20.47
C PHE A 9 1.61 -19.39 20.76
N GLY A 10 2.87 -19.31 20.34
CA GLY A 10 3.85 -20.36 20.57
C GLY A 10 4.55 -20.23 21.91
N GLU A 11 4.85 -21.36 22.55
CA GLU A 11 5.80 -21.44 23.66
C GLU A 11 7.22 -21.42 23.07
N VAL A 12 7.71 -20.23 22.71
CA VAL A 12 9.09 -20.04 22.26
C VAL A 12 9.97 -19.72 23.47
N GLU A 13 10.97 -20.56 23.74
CA GLU A 13 11.91 -20.35 24.85
C GLU A 13 12.83 -19.15 24.62
N ASP A 14 13.29 -18.92 23.38
CA ASP A 14 14.20 -17.81 23.02
C ASP A 14 13.79 -17.17 21.68
N VAL A 15 13.03 -16.08 21.76
CA VAL A 15 12.57 -15.31 20.59
C VAL A 15 13.72 -14.59 19.86
N PRO A 16 14.71 -13.99 20.56
CA PRO A 16 15.92 -13.46 19.93
C PRO A 16 16.70 -14.48 19.09
N ASP A 17 16.92 -15.69 19.58
CA ASP A 17 17.64 -16.73 18.83
C ASP A 17 16.86 -17.14 17.56
N LEU A 18 15.54 -17.32 17.69
CA LEU A 18 14.66 -17.59 16.55
C LEU A 18 14.72 -16.48 15.49
N TRP A 19 14.78 -15.21 15.91
CA TRP A 19 14.97 -14.09 15.00
C TRP A 19 16.31 -14.20 14.28
N VAL A 20 17.42 -14.39 14.99
CA VAL A 20 18.77 -14.46 14.40
C VAL A 20 18.85 -15.60 13.37
N GLN A 21 18.29 -16.77 13.71
CA GLN A 21 18.32 -17.94 12.84
C GLN A 21 17.56 -17.73 11.52
N HIS A 22 16.45 -16.98 11.57
CA HIS A 22 15.56 -16.81 10.42
C HIS A 22 15.54 -15.40 9.84
N GLN A 23 16.38 -14.49 10.35
CA GLN A 23 16.40 -13.08 9.96
C GLN A 23 16.55 -12.91 8.46
N VAL A 24 17.49 -13.64 7.84
CA VAL A 24 17.76 -13.53 6.41
C VAL A 24 16.51 -13.84 5.59
N SER A 25 15.82 -14.94 5.90
CA SER A 25 14.57 -15.32 5.22
C SER A 25 13.41 -14.38 5.53
N LEU A 26 13.30 -13.90 6.78
CA LEU A 26 12.24 -12.97 7.19
C LEU A 26 12.42 -11.57 6.56
N CYS A 27 13.66 -11.19 6.25
CA CYS A 27 13.97 -9.90 5.66
C CYS A 27 14.16 -9.96 4.14
N GLU A 28 14.19 -11.14 3.52
CA GLU A 28 14.55 -11.33 2.11
C GLU A 28 13.75 -10.43 1.17
N ASP A 29 12.43 -10.43 1.28
CA ASP A 29 11.53 -9.59 0.48
C ASP A 29 11.77 -8.09 0.72
N PHE A 30 12.09 -7.71 1.95
CA PHE A 30 12.37 -6.31 2.31
C PHE A 30 13.75 -5.87 1.80
N VAL A 31 14.75 -6.75 1.85
CA VAL A 31 16.09 -6.50 1.33
C VAL A 31 16.05 -6.34 -0.19
N HIS A 32 15.31 -7.21 -0.89
CA HIS A 32 15.13 -7.10 -2.33
C HIS A 32 14.42 -5.79 -2.75
N ARG A 33 13.49 -5.31 -1.92
CA ARG A 33 12.70 -4.11 -2.19
C ARG A 33 13.37 -2.79 -1.82
N TYR A 34 14.22 -2.82 -0.79
CA TYR A 34 14.92 -1.63 -0.30
C TYR A 34 16.44 -1.81 -0.48
N SER A 35 17.13 -2.25 0.56
CA SER A 35 18.55 -2.59 0.51
C SER A 35 18.92 -3.54 1.65
N GLU A 36 20.10 -4.16 1.61
CA GLU A 36 20.60 -5.01 2.70
C GLU A 36 20.71 -4.27 4.04
N GLN A 37 20.94 -2.96 4.01
CA GLN A 37 21.09 -2.13 5.21
C GLN A 37 19.73 -1.75 5.82
N THR A 38 18.74 -1.46 4.99
CA THR A 38 17.44 -0.94 5.45
C THR A 38 16.34 -2.01 5.52
N GLY A 39 16.45 -3.07 4.72
CA GLY A 39 15.49 -4.17 4.65
C GLY A 39 15.17 -4.80 6.01
N PRO A 40 16.17 -5.15 6.85
CA PRO A 40 15.91 -5.70 8.18
C PRO A 40 15.15 -4.77 9.12
N HIS A 41 15.35 -3.46 9.01
CA HIS A 41 14.64 -2.46 9.82
C HIS A 41 13.16 -2.39 9.42
N TYR A 42 12.86 -2.46 8.12
CA TYR A 42 11.47 -2.51 7.64
C TYR A 42 10.76 -3.81 7.99
N ALA A 43 11.47 -4.95 7.93
CA ALA A 43 10.92 -6.24 8.34
C ALA A 43 10.53 -6.23 9.83
N LEU A 44 11.39 -5.68 10.70
CA LEU A 44 11.10 -5.51 12.11
C LEU A 44 9.93 -4.55 12.36
N ALA A 45 9.83 -3.45 11.61
CA ALA A 45 8.71 -2.50 11.73
C ALA A 45 7.36 -3.14 11.35
N ASP A 46 7.32 -3.97 10.31
CA ASP A 46 6.13 -4.74 9.91
C ASP A 46 5.76 -5.78 10.99
N ILE A 47 6.77 -6.44 11.57
CA ILE A 47 6.59 -7.37 12.69
C ILE A 47 6.03 -6.65 13.92
N GLU A 48 6.51 -5.44 14.26
CA GLU A 48 6.00 -4.62 15.38
C GLU A 48 4.49 -4.30 15.21
N GLU A 49 4.04 -3.92 14.00
CA GLU A 49 2.62 -3.68 13.72
C GLU A 49 1.79 -4.96 13.96
N LEU A 50 2.29 -6.12 13.52
CA LEU A 50 1.63 -7.40 13.73
C LEU A 50 1.62 -7.83 15.21
N LEU A 51 2.72 -7.63 15.94
CA LEU A 51 2.83 -7.95 17.37
C LEU A 51 1.87 -7.13 18.23
N THR A 52 1.59 -5.90 17.81
CA THR A 52 0.62 -5.01 18.50
C THR A 52 -0.76 -5.66 18.58
N SER A 53 -1.17 -6.43 17.56
CA SER A 53 -2.44 -7.17 17.56
C SER A 53 -2.51 -8.28 18.63
N TYR A 54 -1.36 -8.71 19.14
CA TYR A 54 -1.22 -9.70 20.21
C TYR A 54 -0.84 -9.08 21.57
N ASN A 55 -0.92 -7.76 21.72
CA ASN A 55 -0.43 -7.01 22.90
C ASN A 55 1.08 -7.22 23.20
N LEU A 56 1.85 -7.61 22.20
CA LEU A 56 3.31 -7.75 22.24
C LEU A 56 3.98 -6.54 21.61
N SER A 57 5.30 -6.43 21.80
CA SER A 57 6.15 -5.43 21.12
C SER A 57 7.55 -6.01 20.93
N LEU A 58 8.34 -5.47 19.99
CA LEU A 58 9.73 -5.92 19.81
C LEU A 58 10.53 -5.77 21.11
N GLN A 59 10.28 -4.69 21.86
CA GLN A 59 10.90 -4.44 23.15
C GLN A 59 10.58 -5.53 24.18
N LYS A 60 9.31 -5.98 24.25
CA LYS A 60 8.90 -7.08 25.16
C LYS A 60 9.53 -8.42 24.78
N LEU A 61 9.86 -8.59 23.50
CA LEU A 61 10.48 -9.80 22.97
C LEU A 61 12.01 -9.74 22.92
N HIS A 62 12.61 -8.68 23.48
CA HIS A 62 14.07 -8.45 23.46
C HIS A 62 14.68 -8.41 22.05
N LEU A 63 13.88 -8.06 21.05
CA LEU A 63 14.32 -7.89 19.67
C LEU A 63 14.90 -6.47 19.45
N PRO A 64 15.71 -6.27 18.40
CA PRO A 64 16.24 -4.96 18.07
C PRO A 64 15.08 -3.96 17.90
N THR A 65 14.99 -3.01 18.82
CA THR A 65 13.98 -1.97 18.75
C THR A 65 14.32 -1.06 17.61
N VAL A 66 13.36 -0.93 16.72
CA VAL A 66 13.47 -0.07 15.57
C VAL A 66 13.09 1.32 16.06
N ASP A 67 14.09 2.15 16.43
CA ASP A 67 13.89 3.58 16.69
C ASP A 67 13.76 4.31 15.35
N LEU A 68 12.79 3.85 14.58
CA LEU A 68 12.35 4.56 13.42
C LEU A 68 11.29 5.53 13.94
N PRO A 69 11.47 6.84 13.76
CA PRO A 69 10.35 7.76 13.96
C PRO A 69 9.16 7.19 13.18
N ALA A 70 7.92 7.38 13.66
CA ALA A 70 6.70 6.98 12.92
C ALA A 70 6.75 7.42 11.43
N SER A 71 7.59 8.42 11.14
CA SER A 71 8.06 8.82 9.81
C SER A 71 8.89 7.81 8.99
N VAL A 72 9.10 6.55 9.40
CA VAL A 72 9.71 5.49 8.56
C VAL A 72 8.78 4.29 8.35
N LEU A 73 7.72 4.17 9.17
CA LEU A 73 6.48 3.52 8.74
C LEU A 73 5.73 4.42 7.73
N GLU A 74 5.89 5.74 7.83
CA GLU A 74 5.61 6.68 6.75
C GLU A 74 6.75 6.64 5.75
N ARG A 75 6.42 6.42 4.48
CA ARG A 75 7.31 6.67 3.34
C ARG A 75 8.60 5.83 3.39
N ALA A 76 8.67 4.85 2.50
CA ALA A 76 9.85 4.88 1.63
C ALA A 76 9.93 6.33 1.15
N ASN A 77 10.90 7.10 1.63
CA ASN A 77 11.20 8.44 1.12
C ASN A 77 11.65 8.20 -0.32
N PHE A 78 10.65 8.01 -1.18
CA PHE A 78 10.83 7.77 -2.59
C PHE A 78 11.47 9.04 -3.11
N ASP A 79 12.76 8.94 -3.41
CA ASP A 79 13.50 10.07 -3.93
C ASP A 79 12.85 10.45 -5.26
N VAL A 80 12.39 11.70 -5.33
CA VAL A 80 11.63 12.21 -6.48
C VAL A 80 12.46 12.08 -7.76
N VAL A 81 13.79 12.25 -7.69
CA VAL A 81 14.69 12.13 -8.82
C VAL A 81 14.81 10.66 -9.26
N GLU A 82 14.95 9.75 -8.30
CA GLU A 82 15.02 8.30 -8.59
C GLU A 82 13.70 7.79 -9.20
N GLU A 83 12.55 8.18 -8.63
CA GLU A 83 11.23 7.82 -9.15
C GLU A 83 11.00 8.39 -10.54
N GLN A 84 11.41 9.64 -10.79
CA GLN A 84 11.31 10.24 -12.12
C GLN A 84 12.21 9.52 -13.14
N ALA A 85 13.40 9.08 -12.74
CA ALA A 85 14.28 8.28 -13.60
C ALA A 85 13.65 6.92 -13.95
N LYS A 86 13.06 6.22 -12.96
CA LYS A 86 12.32 4.98 -13.18
C LYS A 86 11.09 5.20 -14.07
N ALA A 87 10.32 6.26 -13.82
CA ALA A 87 9.17 6.62 -14.62
C ALA A 87 9.52 6.82 -16.09
N ASN A 88 10.62 7.55 -16.37
CA ASN A 88 11.11 7.77 -17.73
C ASN A 88 11.50 6.45 -18.42
N SER A 89 12.25 5.60 -17.72
CA SER A 89 12.67 4.28 -18.23
C SER A 89 11.46 3.38 -18.53
N TYR A 90 10.48 3.34 -17.64
CA TYR A 90 9.32 2.45 -17.75
C TYR A 90 8.39 2.93 -18.88
N THR A 91 8.18 4.24 -18.97
CA THR A 91 7.34 4.86 -20.02
C THR A 91 7.85 4.55 -21.43
N MET A 92 9.18 4.44 -21.61
CA MET A 92 9.78 4.04 -22.89
C MET A 92 9.50 2.58 -23.26
N GLN A 93 9.29 1.71 -22.28
CA GLN A 93 9.08 0.27 -22.46
C GLN A 93 7.60 -0.11 -22.60
N LEU A 94 6.66 0.81 -22.35
CA LEU A 94 5.23 0.56 -22.54
C LEU A 94 4.93 0.26 -24.01
N ASN A 95 4.10 -0.76 -24.23
CA ASN A 95 3.46 -0.96 -25.53
C ASN A 95 2.35 0.08 -25.77
N SER A 96 1.76 0.10 -26.97
CA SER A 96 0.74 1.10 -27.35
C SER A 96 -0.48 1.11 -26.43
N GLU A 97 -0.99 -0.07 -26.08
CA GLU A 97 -2.19 -0.21 -25.24
C GLU A 97 -1.92 0.23 -23.80
N GLN A 98 -0.80 -0.23 -23.24
CA GLN A 98 -0.37 0.17 -21.89
C GLN A 98 -0.11 1.69 -21.81
N ARG A 99 0.52 2.27 -22.85
CA ARG A 99 0.73 3.72 -22.94
C ARG A 99 -0.59 4.49 -22.96
N ASN A 100 -1.56 4.02 -23.74
CA ASN A 100 -2.89 4.62 -23.78
C ASN A 100 -3.56 4.60 -22.39
N VAL A 101 -3.48 3.49 -21.65
CA VAL A 101 -4.01 3.40 -20.27
C VAL A 101 -3.31 4.41 -19.36
N VAL A 102 -1.97 4.48 -19.39
CA VAL A 102 -1.21 5.41 -18.55
C VAL A 102 -1.58 6.86 -18.86
N GLU A 103 -1.72 7.23 -20.12
CA GLU A 103 -2.11 8.59 -20.53
C GLU A 103 -3.51 8.96 -20.07
N ILE A 104 -4.49 8.06 -20.19
CA ILE A 104 -5.86 8.27 -19.70
C ILE A 104 -5.85 8.54 -18.19
N LEU A 105 -5.15 7.70 -17.42
CA LEU A 105 -5.11 7.81 -15.96
C LEU A 105 -4.35 9.06 -15.50
N LEU A 106 -3.23 9.41 -16.12
CA LEU A 106 -2.51 10.65 -15.81
C LEU A 106 -3.34 11.89 -16.16
N SER A 107 -4.09 11.87 -17.26
CA SER A 107 -5.03 12.94 -17.59
C SER A 107 -6.13 13.06 -16.53
N ALA A 108 -6.68 11.93 -16.08
CA ALA A 108 -7.70 11.91 -15.02
C ALA A 108 -7.20 12.48 -13.69
N VAL A 109 -5.93 12.22 -13.36
CA VAL A 109 -5.27 12.71 -12.16
C VAL A 109 -4.96 14.21 -12.23
N TYR A 110 -4.41 14.69 -13.35
CA TYR A 110 -3.84 16.04 -13.44
C TYR A 110 -4.70 17.08 -14.14
N ASN A 111 -5.50 16.69 -15.14
CA ASN A 111 -6.31 17.64 -15.91
C ASN A 111 -7.71 17.83 -15.31
N ASN A 112 -8.17 16.86 -14.53
CA ASN A 112 -9.33 16.91 -13.62
C ASN A 112 -10.50 17.81 -14.08
N ALA A 113 -10.97 17.64 -15.33
CA ALA A 113 -12.16 18.31 -15.80
C ALA A 113 -13.41 17.76 -15.09
N ALA A 114 -14.46 18.58 -14.93
CA ALA A 114 -15.65 18.25 -14.16
C ALA A 114 -16.32 16.91 -14.56
N ASP A 115 -16.27 16.54 -15.85
CA ASP A 115 -16.88 15.31 -16.37
C ASP A 115 -15.88 14.15 -16.50
N THR A 116 -14.69 14.26 -15.94
CA THR A 116 -13.66 13.21 -16.08
C THR A 116 -14.00 12.01 -15.19
N PRO A 117 -14.08 10.78 -15.74
CA PRO A 117 -14.29 9.58 -14.94
C PRO A 117 -13.23 9.45 -13.83
N LYS A 118 -13.65 8.94 -12.67
CA LYS A 118 -12.77 8.74 -11.50
C LYS A 118 -12.51 7.29 -11.18
N CYS A 119 -13.35 6.38 -11.64
CA CYS A 119 -13.22 4.96 -11.41
C CYS A 119 -12.85 4.28 -12.73
N TYR A 120 -11.68 3.66 -12.76
CA TYR A 120 -11.18 2.88 -13.86
C TYR A 120 -11.05 1.42 -13.43
N PHE A 121 -11.11 0.51 -14.39
CA PHE A 121 -10.84 -0.90 -14.15
C PHE A 121 -9.93 -1.38 -15.28
N LEU A 122 -8.73 -1.83 -14.93
CA LEU A 122 -7.79 -2.38 -15.89
C LEU A 122 -7.95 -3.90 -15.96
N ASP A 123 -8.67 -4.36 -16.99
CA ASP A 123 -8.76 -5.78 -17.28
C ASP A 123 -7.63 -6.23 -18.22
N GLY A 124 -7.22 -7.48 -18.05
CA GLY A 124 -6.24 -8.13 -18.92
C GLY A 124 -5.90 -9.53 -18.39
N PRO A 125 -5.64 -10.50 -19.27
CA PRO A 125 -5.17 -11.82 -18.87
C PRO A 125 -3.91 -11.79 -17.97
N ALA A 126 -3.62 -12.90 -17.31
CA ALA A 126 -2.35 -13.07 -16.60
C ALA A 126 -1.17 -12.87 -17.58
N GLY A 127 -0.12 -12.18 -17.13
CA GLY A 127 1.09 -11.96 -17.95
C GLY A 127 1.03 -10.80 -18.94
N THR A 128 -0.07 -10.02 -19.02
CA THR A 128 -0.15 -8.85 -19.93
C THR A 128 0.52 -7.58 -19.41
N GLY A 129 1.18 -7.65 -18.24
CA GLY A 129 1.91 -6.52 -17.68
C GLY A 129 1.05 -5.48 -16.95
N LYS A 130 -0.11 -5.85 -16.38
CA LYS A 130 -0.92 -4.95 -15.53
C LYS A 130 -0.10 -4.33 -14.40
N THR A 131 0.67 -5.16 -13.69
CA THR A 131 1.59 -4.70 -12.64
C THR A 131 2.63 -3.71 -13.19
N PHE A 132 3.07 -3.86 -14.44
CA PHE A 132 3.99 -2.91 -15.07
C PHE A 132 3.32 -1.55 -15.33
N VAL A 133 2.05 -1.54 -15.72
CA VAL A 133 1.24 -0.31 -15.83
C VAL A 133 1.10 0.35 -14.47
N TYR A 134 0.77 -0.41 -13.42
CA TYR A 134 0.69 0.10 -12.05
C TYR A 134 2.00 0.73 -11.61
N SER A 135 3.13 0.00 -11.74
CA SER A 135 4.45 0.54 -11.39
C SER A 135 4.81 1.79 -12.17
N THR A 136 4.46 1.87 -13.45
CA THR A 136 4.71 3.07 -14.25
C THR A 136 3.92 4.27 -13.74
N LEU A 137 2.64 4.10 -13.41
CA LEU A 137 1.81 5.15 -12.80
C LEU A 137 2.35 5.57 -11.42
N LEU A 138 2.71 4.60 -10.59
CA LEU A 138 3.27 4.83 -9.26
C LEU A 138 4.54 5.69 -9.33
N HIS A 139 5.51 5.30 -10.15
CA HIS A 139 6.75 6.05 -10.35
C HIS A 139 6.51 7.42 -10.97
N THR A 140 5.59 7.53 -11.93
CA THR A 140 5.32 8.81 -12.60
C THR A 140 4.71 9.84 -11.66
N ILE A 141 3.78 9.42 -10.80
CA ILE A 141 3.13 10.32 -9.83
C ILE A 141 4.12 10.69 -8.72
N ARG A 142 4.86 9.72 -8.18
CA ARG A 142 5.90 9.99 -7.15
C ARG A 142 7.05 10.84 -7.66
N GLY A 143 7.48 10.64 -8.92
CA GLY A 143 8.49 11.46 -9.59
C GLY A 143 8.08 12.92 -9.81
N ARG A 144 6.78 13.21 -9.71
CA ARG A 144 6.25 14.59 -9.66
C ARG A 144 6.11 15.15 -8.24
N GLY A 145 6.46 14.36 -7.22
CA GLY A 145 6.36 14.73 -5.81
C GLY A 145 4.95 14.56 -5.21
N ASP A 146 4.04 13.90 -5.92
CA ASP A 146 2.67 13.65 -5.46
C ASP A 146 2.54 12.29 -4.75
N ASP A 147 1.54 12.17 -3.88
CA ASP A 147 1.25 10.93 -3.15
C ASP A 147 0.34 9.99 -3.97
N VAL A 148 0.69 8.70 -3.98
CA VAL A 148 -0.06 7.62 -4.63
C VAL A 148 -0.09 6.38 -3.73
N ILE A 149 -1.23 5.71 -3.66
CA ILE A 149 -1.43 4.55 -2.77
C ILE A 149 -1.68 3.29 -3.61
N PRO A 150 -0.75 2.33 -3.60
CA PRO A 150 -1.02 0.98 -4.04
C PRO A 150 -1.64 0.17 -2.90
N VAL A 151 -2.78 -0.44 -3.16
CA VAL A 151 -3.39 -1.46 -2.30
C VAL A 151 -3.62 -2.73 -3.08
N ALA A 152 -3.73 -3.84 -2.37
CA ALA A 152 -4.24 -5.08 -2.94
C ALA A 152 -5.23 -5.78 -1.99
N SER A 153 -6.04 -6.68 -2.54
CA SER A 153 -7.01 -7.47 -1.76
C SER A 153 -6.32 -8.46 -0.79
N THR A 154 -5.16 -9.00 -1.17
CA THR A 154 -4.41 -10.00 -0.38
C THR A 154 -3.01 -9.51 -0.03
N GLY A 155 -2.42 -10.07 1.03
CA GLY A 155 -1.06 -9.74 1.46
C GLY A 155 -0.01 -10.03 0.39
N ILE A 156 -0.11 -11.18 -0.27
CA ILE A 156 0.84 -11.61 -1.31
C ILE A 156 0.75 -10.70 -2.55
N ALA A 157 -0.45 -10.29 -2.96
CA ALA A 157 -0.57 -9.33 -4.07
C ALA A 157 0.00 -7.95 -3.68
N ALA A 158 -0.17 -7.53 -2.42
CA ALA A 158 0.34 -6.24 -1.95
C ALA A 158 1.88 -6.16 -1.96
N THR A 159 2.59 -7.27 -1.74
CA THR A 159 4.06 -7.28 -1.78
C THR A 159 4.61 -7.05 -3.19
N LEU A 160 3.84 -7.41 -4.23
CA LEU A 160 4.21 -7.18 -5.63
C LEU A 160 4.10 -5.71 -6.05
N LEU A 161 3.36 -4.88 -5.30
CA LEU A 161 3.23 -3.46 -5.57
C LEU A 161 4.27 -2.66 -4.76
N ILE A 162 4.86 -1.63 -5.36
CA ILE A 162 5.85 -0.73 -4.73
C ILE A 162 5.15 0.46 -4.02
N GLY A 163 5.40 0.83 -2.78
CA GLY A 163 5.25 -0.04 -1.66
C GLY A 163 3.77 -0.20 -1.27
N GLY A 164 3.18 -1.30 -1.72
CA GLY A 164 1.78 -1.63 -1.48
C GLY A 164 1.56 -2.24 -0.10
N ARG A 165 0.30 -2.15 0.33
CA ARG A 165 -0.24 -2.76 1.55
C ARG A 165 -1.62 -3.36 1.23
N THR A 166 -2.17 -4.17 2.12
CA THR A 166 -3.55 -4.65 1.92
C THR A 166 -4.55 -3.51 2.06
N ALA A 167 -5.63 -3.54 1.28
CA ALA A 167 -6.70 -2.54 1.38
C ALA A 167 -7.28 -2.47 2.80
N HIS A 168 -7.42 -3.63 3.46
CA HIS A 168 -7.84 -3.72 4.86
C HIS A 168 -6.94 -2.91 5.80
N SER A 169 -5.62 -2.99 5.63
CA SER A 169 -4.67 -2.27 6.49
C SER A 169 -4.67 -0.76 6.24
N VAL A 170 -4.74 -0.35 4.97
CA VAL A 170 -4.69 1.08 4.58
C VAL A 170 -5.96 1.80 4.98
N PHE A 171 -7.12 1.24 4.64
CA PHE A 171 -8.40 1.90 4.91
C PHE A 171 -8.96 1.56 6.29
N LYS A 172 -8.37 0.61 7.04
CA LYS A 172 -8.92 0.09 8.30
C LYS A 172 -10.31 -0.51 8.10
N ILE A 173 -10.46 -1.33 7.05
CA ILE A 173 -11.71 -2.02 6.71
C ILE A 173 -11.99 -3.07 7.81
N PRO A 174 -13.18 -3.10 8.42
CA PRO A 174 -13.53 -4.14 9.40
C PRO A 174 -13.62 -5.51 8.73
N ILE A 175 -13.35 -6.57 9.49
CA ILE A 175 -13.44 -7.96 9.01
C ILE A 175 -14.90 -8.33 8.74
N ASP A 176 -15.78 -7.99 9.68
CA ASP A 176 -17.22 -8.22 9.54
C ASP A 176 -17.87 -7.06 8.77
N LEU A 177 -18.18 -7.32 7.50
CA LEU A 177 -18.75 -6.34 6.59
C LEU A 177 -20.23 -6.58 6.31
N ASN A 178 -21.00 -5.50 6.36
CA ASN A 178 -22.39 -5.44 5.91
C ASN A 178 -22.61 -4.18 5.07
N ALA A 179 -23.81 -4.04 4.51
CA ALA A 179 -24.15 -2.92 3.63
C ALA A 179 -23.96 -1.54 4.27
N THR A 180 -23.99 -1.42 5.60
CA THR A 180 -23.84 -0.16 6.36
C THR A 180 -22.47 0.03 7.00
N SER A 181 -21.55 -0.93 6.85
CA SER A 181 -20.21 -0.85 7.43
C SER A 181 -19.47 0.40 6.94
N THR A 182 -18.65 0.94 7.84
CA THR A 182 -17.71 2.03 7.58
C THR A 182 -16.31 1.59 7.97
N CYS A 183 -15.32 2.22 7.38
CA CYS A 183 -13.93 2.00 7.75
C CYS A 183 -13.61 2.61 9.13
N ASN A 184 -12.76 1.94 9.92
CA ASN A 184 -12.37 2.36 11.28
C ASN A 184 -11.18 3.33 11.26
N LEU A 185 -11.21 4.32 10.38
CA LEU A 185 -10.16 5.33 10.25
C LEU A 185 -10.65 6.66 10.83
N LYS A 186 -9.92 7.19 11.82
CA LYS A 186 -10.28 8.43 12.50
C LYS A 186 -9.87 9.65 11.67
N PRO A 187 -10.69 10.72 11.61
CA PRO A 187 -10.24 11.98 11.00
C PRO A 187 -9.09 12.60 11.80
N ASN A 188 -8.30 13.45 11.16
CA ASN A 188 -7.13 14.14 11.75
C ASN A 188 -6.00 13.21 12.23
N THR A 189 -5.89 12.01 11.65
CA THR A 189 -4.70 11.17 11.79
C THR A 189 -3.81 11.30 10.56
N LYS A 190 -2.56 10.86 10.67
CA LYS A 190 -1.62 10.91 9.55
C LYS A 190 -2.08 10.04 8.37
N GLU A 191 -2.75 8.93 8.64
CA GLU A 191 -3.35 8.06 7.64
C GLU A 191 -4.49 8.77 6.90
N ALA A 192 -5.33 9.53 7.62
CA ALA A 192 -6.36 10.36 7.00
C ALA A 192 -5.75 11.43 6.08
N ASP A 193 -4.70 12.10 6.55
CA ASP A 193 -3.99 13.12 5.77
C ASP A 193 -3.34 12.53 4.51
N MET A 194 -2.80 11.31 4.61
CA MET A 194 -2.26 10.57 3.47
C MET A 194 -3.35 10.28 2.43
N LEU A 195 -4.51 9.78 2.84
CA LEU A 195 -5.66 9.56 1.94
C LEU A 195 -6.14 10.87 1.30
N LEU A 196 -6.14 11.97 2.05
CA LEU A 196 -6.51 13.29 1.55
C LEU A 196 -5.52 13.83 0.51
N LYS A 197 -4.22 13.63 0.68
CA LYS A 197 -3.20 14.11 -0.27
C LYS A 197 -3.07 13.23 -1.52
N THR A 198 -3.44 11.95 -1.39
CA THR A 198 -3.30 10.97 -2.47
C THR A 198 -4.07 11.38 -3.73
N LYS A 199 -3.39 11.27 -4.87
CA LYS A 199 -3.92 11.60 -6.20
C LYS A 199 -4.55 10.41 -6.93
N LEU A 200 -3.97 9.23 -6.72
CA LEU A 200 -4.41 7.97 -7.32
C LEU A 200 -4.34 6.85 -6.26
N ILE A 201 -5.36 6.01 -6.23
CA ILE A 201 -5.35 4.75 -5.50
C ILE A 201 -5.38 3.64 -6.55
N VAL A 202 -4.37 2.77 -6.55
CA VAL A 202 -4.33 1.57 -7.39
C VAL A 202 -4.75 0.40 -6.52
N TRP A 203 -5.76 -0.36 -6.93
CA TRP A 203 -6.30 -1.50 -6.20
C TRP A 203 -6.12 -2.80 -6.98
N ASP A 204 -5.04 -3.52 -6.70
CA ASP A 204 -4.77 -4.80 -7.35
C ASP A 204 -5.62 -5.94 -6.77
N GLU A 205 -5.96 -6.91 -7.62
CA GLU A 205 -6.88 -8.00 -7.31
C GLU A 205 -8.25 -7.50 -6.80
N ALA A 206 -8.72 -6.34 -7.26
CA ALA A 206 -10.02 -5.76 -6.91
C ALA A 206 -11.21 -6.74 -7.01
N PRO A 207 -11.30 -7.64 -8.02
CA PRO A 207 -12.38 -8.62 -8.11
C PRO A 207 -12.46 -9.60 -6.92
N MET A 208 -11.37 -9.78 -6.17
CA MET A 208 -11.36 -10.61 -4.96
C MET A 208 -11.92 -9.89 -3.73
N THR A 209 -12.15 -8.58 -3.80
CA THR A 209 -12.68 -7.79 -2.68
C THR A 209 -14.21 -7.83 -2.65
N HIS A 210 -14.77 -8.06 -1.46
CA HIS A 210 -16.22 -8.04 -1.26
C HIS A 210 -16.82 -6.65 -1.52
N VAL A 211 -17.98 -6.57 -2.16
CA VAL A 211 -18.64 -5.29 -2.52
C VAL A 211 -18.80 -4.33 -1.34
N HIS A 212 -19.09 -4.84 -0.14
CA HIS A 212 -19.24 -4.02 1.06
C HIS A 212 -17.94 -3.33 1.51
N ALA A 213 -16.77 -3.89 1.19
CA ALA A 213 -15.51 -3.21 1.43
C ALA A 213 -15.37 -1.97 0.55
N PHE A 214 -15.70 -2.07 -0.74
CA PHE A 214 -15.72 -0.91 -1.63
C PHE A 214 -16.68 0.17 -1.16
N LEU A 215 -17.90 -0.20 -0.74
CA LEU A 215 -18.87 0.75 -0.20
C LEU A 215 -18.39 1.42 1.10
N ALA A 216 -17.71 0.68 1.97
CA ALA A 216 -17.15 1.24 3.20
C ALA A 216 -16.01 2.22 2.91
N VAL A 217 -15.16 1.94 1.91
CA VAL A 217 -14.07 2.83 1.46
C VAL A 217 -14.63 4.05 0.74
N ASP A 218 -15.64 3.90 -0.11
CA ASP A 218 -16.33 5.01 -0.78
C ASP A 218 -16.87 6.01 0.25
N ARG A 219 -17.62 5.54 1.26
CA ARG A 219 -18.12 6.38 2.36
C ARG A 219 -17.00 7.08 3.12
N LEU A 220 -15.93 6.33 3.47
CA LEU A 220 -14.78 6.90 4.16
C LEU A 220 -14.19 8.07 3.35
N LEU A 221 -13.92 7.87 2.07
CA LEU A 221 -13.30 8.89 1.24
C LEU A 221 -14.22 10.08 1.02
N GLN A 222 -15.52 9.87 0.81
CA GLN A 222 -16.50 10.96 0.75
C GLN A 222 -16.54 11.78 2.06
N ASP A 223 -16.47 11.11 3.21
CA ASP A 223 -16.50 11.77 4.51
C ASP A 223 -15.19 12.52 4.81
N LEU A 224 -14.05 12.01 4.35
CA LEU A 224 -12.75 12.68 4.47
C LEU A 224 -12.67 13.89 3.54
N THR A 225 -12.96 13.73 2.25
CA THR A 225 -12.80 14.81 1.25
C THR A 225 -13.96 15.81 1.25
N LYS A 226 -15.05 15.50 1.95
CA LYS A 226 -16.31 16.27 1.92
C LYS A 226 -16.90 16.38 0.50
N CYS A 227 -16.62 15.40 -0.36
CA CYS A 227 -17.14 15.30 -1.72
C CYS A 227 -18.09 14.10 -1.81
N LYS A 228 -19.23 14.26 -2.50
CA LYS A 228 -20.23 13.18 -2.69
C LYS A 228 -20.07 12.40 -4.00
N GLU A 229 -19.04 12.72 -4.77
CA GLU A 229 -18.64 11.90 -5.92
C GLU A 229 -18.12 10.54 -5.45
N PRO A 230 -18.18 9.50 -6.31
CA PRO A 230 -17.59 8.20 -6.02
C PRO A 230 -16.15 8.32 -5.50
N PHE A 231 -15.86 7.61 -4.41
CA PHE A 231 -14.60 7.61 -3.68
C PHE A 231 -14.11 9.01 -3.30
N GLY A 232 -15.05 9.92 -3.02
CA GLY A 232 -14.74 11.29 -2.64
C GLY A 232 -14.01 12.08 -3.73
N GLY A 233 -14.20 11.72 -5.00
CA GLY A 233 -13.55 12.36 -6.16
C GLY A 233 -12.11 11.91 -6.41
N LYS A 234 -11.61 10.91 -5.66
CA LYS A 234 -10.30 10.32 -5.88
C LYS A 234 -10.30 9.47 -7.14
N VAL A 235 -9.19 9.50 -7.89
CA VAL A 235 -9.00 8.57 -9.01
C VAL A 235 -8.67 7.20 -8.42
N ILE A 236 -9.46 6.20 -8.80
CA ILE A 236 -9.28 4.79 -8.45
C ILE A 236 -9.01 4.01 -9.74
N LEU A 237 -7.97 3.18 -9.71
CA LEU A 237 -7.64 2.20 -10.75
C LEU A 237 -7.73 0.78 -10.21
#